data_AF-A0A2W6CM85-F1
#
_entry.id   AF-A0A2W6CM85-F1
#
_cell.length_a   1.000
_cell.length_b   1.000
_cell.length_c   1.000
_cell.angle_alpha   90.00
_cell.angle_beta   90.00
_cell.angle_gamma   90.00
#
_symmetry.space_group_name_H-M   'P 1'
#
loop_
_entity.id
_entity.type
_entity.pdbx_description
1 polymer ?
#
loop_
_entity_poly.entity_id
_entity_poly.type
_entity_poly.pdbx_seq_one_letter_code
_entity_poly.pdbx_strand_id
1 'polypeptide(L)'
;MSAKHPIIVITGSSGAGTTSVMRTFEQIFRREQVNAALIEGDSFHRYDRTEMKTKVAEAFDRGDHSLSHFGPEANLFEELEELFRQYGE
;
A
#
# COMPACT_ATOMS: atom_id res chain seq x y z
N MET A 1 -2.03 -17.15 0.86
CA MET A 1 -2.08 -16.89 2.31
C MET A 1 -1.54 -18.10 3.03
N SER A 2 -0.45 -17.91 3.78
CA SER A 2 0.24 -18.99 4.49
C SER A 2 -0.27 -19.11 5.92
N ALA A 3 -0.46 -20.33 6.40
CA ALA A 3 -0.78 -20.58 7.81
C ALA A 3 0.44 -20.34 8.72
N LYS A 4 1.66 -20.47 8.17
CA LYS A 4 2.90 -20.26 8.91
C LYS A 4 3.28 -18.78 8.98
N HIS A 5 3.03 -18.06 7.90
CA HIS A 5 3.37 -16.64 7.74
C HIS A 5 2.10 -15.84 7.41
N PRO A 6 1.23 -15.58 8.41
CA PRO A 6 -0.01 -14.86 8.19
C PRO A 6 0.25 -13.40 7.82
N ILE A 7 -0.51 -12.90 6.85
CA ILE A 7 -0.50 -11.49 6.42
C ILE A 7 -1.84 -10.87 6.80
N ILE A 8 -1.83 -9.71 7.44
CA ILE A 8 -3.03 -8.92 7.73
C ILE A 8 -3.02 -7.70 6.82
N VAL A 9 -4.02 -7.60 5.94
CA VAL A 9 -4.16 -6.47 5.01
C VAL A 9 -5.30 -5.58 5.45
N ILE A 10 -5.01 -4.30 5.62
CA ILE A 10 -6.00 -3.25 5.89
C ILE A 10 -6.00 -2.34 4.66
N THR A 11 -7.14 -2.29 3.97
CA THR A 11 -7.33 -1.46 2.77
C THR A 11 -8.37 -0.38 3.03
N GLY A 12 -8.18 0.78 2.41
CA GLY A 12 -9.02 1.96 2.58
C GLY A 12 -8.33 3.20 2.04
N SER A 13 -9.05 4.32 1.99
CA SER A 13 -8.47 5.59 1.57
C SER A 13 -7.46 6.11 2.58
N SER A 14 -6.31 6.59 2.10
CA SER A 14 -5.33 7.29 2.94
C SER A 14 -6.00 8.45 3.69
N GLY A 15 -5.73 8.57 4.99
CA GLY A 15 -6.33 9.58 5.87
C GLY A 15 -7.64 9.15 6.55
N ALA A 16 -8.25 8.02 6.19
CA ALA A 16 -9.46 7.50 6.86
C ALA A 16 -9.15 6.75 8.18
N GLY A 17 -8.11 7.17 8.90
CA GLY A 17 -7.70 6.56 10.16
C GLY A 17 -6.55 5.56 10.07
N THR A 18 -5.78 5.53 8.97
CA THR A 18 -4.62 4.63 8.78
C THR A 18 -3.69 4.61 10.00
N THR A 19 -3.31 5.78 10.52
CA THR A 19 -2.45 5.90 11.71
C THR A 19 -3.11 5.35 12.97
N SER A 20 -4.41 5.55 13.15
CA SER A 20 -5.15 5.03 14.31
C SER A 20 -5.20 3.50 14.27
N VAL A 21 -5.51 2.93 13.11
CA VAL A 21 -5.55 1.47 12.94
C VAL A 21 -4.17 0.86 13.14
N MET A 22 -3.13 1.45 12.55
CA MET A 22 -1.75 1.00 12.73
C MET A 22 -1.36 0.96 14.22
N ARG A 23 -1.63 2.04 14.96
CA ARG A 23 -1.38 2.10 16.41
C ARG A 23 -2.16 1.07 17.20
N THR A 24 -3.41 0.77 16.80
CA THR A 24 -4.20 -0.28 17.44
C THR A 24 -3.55 -1.65 17.25
N PHE A 25 -3.09 -1.97 16.04
CA PHE A 25 -2.39 -3.25 15.79
C PHE A 25 -1.02 -3.32 16.49
N GLU A 26 -0.25 -2.23 16.52
CA GLU A 26 1.00 -2.17 17.31
C GLU A 26 0.75 -2.50 18.78
N GLN A 27 -0.32 -1.97 19.38
CA GLN A 27 -0.69 -2.26 20.76
C GLN A 27 -1.10 -3.73 20.95
N ILE A 28 -1.88 -4.29 20.03
CA ILE A 28 -2.26 -5.71 20.06
C ILE A 28 -1.02 -6.59 19.96
N PHE A 29 -0.15 -6.38 18.98
CA PHE A 29 1.05 -7.18 18.79
C PHE A 29 2.02 -7.08 19.97
N ARG A 30 2.18 -5.88 20.55
CA ARG A 30 2.94 -5.71 21.78
C ARG A 30 2.37 -6.52 22.94
N ARG A 31 1.04 -6.51 23.12
CA ARG A 31 0.37 -7.26 24.19
C ARG A 31 0.50 -8.78 23.99
N GLU A 32 0.33 -9.24 22.77
CA GLU A 32 0.35 -10.66 22.40
C GLU A 32 1.78 -11.18 22.12
N GLN A 33 2.81 -10.35 22.34
CA GLN A 33 4.22 -10.66 22.09
C GLN A 33 4.50 -11.12 20.66
N VAL A 34 3.77 -10.58 19.69
CA VAL A 34 3.95 -10.84 18.26
C VAL A 34 4.96 -9.83 17.72
N ASN A 35 6.04 -10.32 17.11
CA ASN A 35 6.96 -9.48 16.35
C ASN A 35 6.50 -9.40 14.88
N ALA A 36 5.83 -8.31 14.53
CA ALA A 36 5.28 -8.09 13.21
C ALA A 36 6.11 -7.10 12.39
N ALA A 37 6.30 -7.39 11.10
CA ALA A 37 6.73 -6.38 10.14
C ALA A 37 5.53 -5.51 9.75
N LEU A 38 5.76 -4.20 9.64
CA LEU A 38 4.76 -3.22 9.19
C LEU A 38 5.18 -2.69 7.83
N ILE A 39 4.24 -2.67 6.89
CA ILE A 39 4.45 -2.20 5.53
C ILE A 39 3.39 -1.15 5.22
N GLU A 40 3.81 0.04 4.82
CA GLU A 40 2.92 1.12 4.42
C GLU A 40 2.56 0.98 2.94
N GLY A 41 1.26 1.04 2.61
CA GLY A 41 0.79 0.79 1.25
C GLY A 41 1.24 1.84 0.23
N ASP A 42 1.54 3.06 0.67
CA ASP A 42 2.05 4.14 -0.19
C ASP A 42 3.50 3.91 -0.67
N SER A 43 4.21 2.96 -0.04
CA SER A 43 5.54 2.49 -0.50
C SER A 43 5.48 1.78 -1.85
N PHE A 44 4.28 1.39 -2.31
CA PHE A 44 4.05 0.74 -3.60
C PHE A 44 3.45 1.69 -4.65
N HIS A 45 3.49 3.01 -4.42
CA HIS A 45 3.22 3.95 -5.50
C HIS A 45 4.34 3.88 -6.54
N ARG A 46 3.96 3.85 -7.82
CA ARG A 46 4.90 3.86 -8.95
C ARG A 46 5.63 5.19 -9.10
N TYR A 47 4.97 6.26 -8.69
CA TYR A 47 5.44 7.63 -8.84
C TYR A 47 5.51 8.32 -7.49
N ASP A 48 6.58 9.06 -7.26
CA ASP A 48 6.61 9.99 -6.14
C ASP A 48 5.60 11.14 -6.32
N ARG A 49 5.47 11.99 -5.30
CA ARG A 49 4.49 13.09 -5.31
C ARG A 49 4.71 14.10 -6.44
N THR A 50 5.96 14.34 -6.83
CA THR A 50 6.31 15.28 -7.90
C THR A 50 6.06 14.63 -9.26
N GLU A 51 6.51 13.39 -9.43
CA GLU A 51 6.30 12.59 -10.64
C GLU A 51 4.82 12.39 -10.93
N MET A 52 4.01 12.08 -9.91
CA MET A 52 2.58 11.86 -10.09
C MET A 52 1.88 13.11 -10.62
N LYS A 53 2.25 14.30 -10.12
CA LYS A 53 1.70 15.56 -10.64
C LYS A 53 2.03 15.76 -12.12
N THR A 54 3.29 15.51 -12.49
CA THR A 54 3.74 15.58 -13.88
C THR A 54 2.98 14.59 -14.75
N LYS A 55 2.87 13.33 -14.31
CA LYS A 55 2.18 12.27 -15.05
C LYS A 55 0.70 12.54 -15.24
N VAL A 56 0.03 13.11 -14.24
CA VAL A 56 -1.38 13.54 -14.34
C VAL A 56 -1.54 14.69 -15.32
N ALA A 57 -0.64 15.68 -15.32
CA ALA A 57 -0.67 16.76 -16.31
C ALA A 57 -0.46 16.24 -17.74
N GLU A 58 0.56 15.39 -17.94
CA GLU A 58 0.80 14.71 -19.22
C GLU A 58 -0.40 13.86 -19.67
N ALA A 59 -1.10 13.22 -18.72
CA ALA A 59 -2.33 12.46 -18.98
C ALA A 59 -3.46 13.37 -19.43
N PHE A 60 -3.64 14.49 -18.74
CA PHE A 60 -4.66 15.45 -19.07
C PHE A 60 -4.46 16.03 -20.48
N ASP A 61 -3.22 16.39 -20.84
CA ASP A 61 -2.88 16.96 -22.15
C ASP A 61 -3.12 15.99 -23.31
N ARG A 62 -2.99 14.67 -23.07
CA ARG A 62 -3.33 13.62 -24.04
C ARG A 62 -4.81 13.21 -24.03
N GLY A 63 -5.66 13.89 -23.25
CA GLY A 63 -7.09 13.62 -23.13
C GLY A 63 -7.46 12.45 -22.20
N ASP A 64 -6.52 11.98 -21.40
CA ASP A 64 -6.72 10.92 -20.41
C ASP A 64 -6.97 11.53 -19.02
N HIS A 65 -8.20 11.40 -18.55
CA HIS A 65 -8.65 11.89 -17.24
C HIS A 65 -8.75 10.77 -16.20
N SER A 66 -8.24 9.57 -16.49
CA SER A 66 -8.39 8.40 -15.62
C SER A 66 -7.22 8.17 -14.67
N LEU A 67 -6.03 8.71 -14.99
CA LEU A 67 -4.84 8.52 -14.17
C LEU A 67 -5.03 9.10 -12.75
N SER A 68 -4.94 8.24 -11.74
CA SER A 68 -5.07 8.60 -10.33
C SER A 68 -4.30 7.61 -9.44
N HIS A 69 -4.10 7.97 -8.17
CA HIS A 69 -3.47 7.07 -7.19
C HIS A 69 -4.25 5.77 -6.93
N PHE A 70 -5.53 5.71 -7.32
CA PHE A 70 -6.36 4.52 -7.14
C PHE A 70 -6.27 3.53 -8.30
N GLY A 71 -5.68 3.95 -9.44
CA GLY A 71 -5.53 3.10 -10.62
C GLY A 71 -4.29 2.22 -10.56
N PRO A 72 -4.29 1.07 -11.26
CA PRO A 72 -3.13 0.19 -11.36
C PRO A 72 -1.91 0.87 -12.02
N GLU A 73 -2.13 1.88 -12.86
CA GLU A 73 -1.07 2.59 -13.55
C GLU A 73 -0.15 3.35 -12.60
N ALA A 74 -0.69 3.82 -11.47
CA ALA A 74 0.06 4.57 -10.45
C ALA A 74 0.62 3.68 -9.32
N ASN A 75 0.48 2.35 -9.42
CA ASN A 75 0.86 1.41 -8.37
C ASN A 75 1.74 0.25 -8.89
N LEU A 76 2.55 -0.29 -7.99
CA LEU A 76 3.46 -1.42 -8.18
C LEU A 76 2.80 -2.71 -7.64
N PHE A 77 1.70 -3.14 -8.26
CA PHE A 77 0.92 -4.27 -7.77
C PHE A 77 1.63 -5.62 -7.93
N GLU A 78 2.44 -5.79 -8.97
CA GLU A 78 3.22 -7.03 -9.16
C GLU A 78 4.28 -7.17 -8.05
N GLU A 79 4.92 -6.08 -7.68
CA GLU A 79 5.90 -6.04 -6.59
C GLU A 79 5.24 -6.26 -5.23
N LEU A 80 4.03 -5.73 -5.02
CA LEU A 80 3.24 -5.99 -3.82
C LEU A 80 2.79 -7.46 -3.73
N GLU A 81 2.37 -8.05 -4.85
CA GLU A 81 2.03 -9.48 -4.93
C GLU A 81 3.26 -10.35 -4.62
N GLU A 82 4.40 -10.01 -5.20
CA GLU A 82 5.65 -10.72 -4.97
C GLU A 82 6.10 -10.64 -3.51
N LEU A 83 5.95 -9.48 -2.85
CA LEU A 83 6.19 -9.34 -1.41
C LEU A 83 5.31 -10.30 -0.60
N PHE A 84 4.02 -10.36 -0.90
CA PHE A 84 3.09 -11.25 -0.18
C PHE A 84 3.40 -12.72 -0.42
N ARG A 85 3.81 -13.08 -1.64
CA ARG A 85 4.23 -14.44 -1.97
C ARG A 85 5.48 -14.82 -1.19
N GLN A 86 6.54 -14.02 -1.27
CA GLN A 86 7.82 -14.28 -0.62
C GLN A 86 7.69 -14.35 0.91
N TYR A 87 6.89 -13.47 1.52
CA TYR A 87 6.65 -13.53 2.96
C TYR A 87 5.84 -14.76 3.37
N GLY A 88 4.95 -15.24 2.50
CA GLY A 88 4.08 -16.38 2.76
C GLY A 88 4.79 -17.74 2.70
N GLU A 89 5.84 -17.88 1.89
CA GLU A 89 6.62 -19.11 1.73
C GLU A 89 7.36 -19.52 3.03
#